data_AF-A0A967U4P3-F1
#
_entry.id   AF-A0A967U4P3-F1
#
_cell.length_a   1.000
_cell.length_b   1.000
_cell.length_c   1.000
_cell.angle_alpha   90.00
_cell.angle_beta   90.00
_cell.angle_gamma   90.00
#
_symmetry.space_group_name_H-M   'P 1'
#
loop_
_entity.id
_entity.type
_entity.pdbx_description
1 polymer ?
#
loop_
_entity_poly.entity_id
_entity_poly.type
_entity_poly.pdbx_seq_one_letter_code
_entity_poly.pdbx_strand_id
1 'polypeptide(L)'
;MEEIVDAVTIKLPVHKRIWKWWVPRAHRIGNFQARLILTIFYFTMFMPFAILVKLFTDPLRIKPKTPKGWIERNNEPVDDLLERARKQF
;
A
#
# COMPACT_ATOMS: atom_id res chain seq x y z
N MET A 1 -26.14 19.87 49.21
CA MET A 1 -25.04 19.20 48.49
C MET A 1 -25.48 18.69 47.11
N GLU A 2 -26.78 18.66 46.79
CA GLU A 2 -27.27 18.38 45.43
C GLU A 2 -27.27 19.64 44.54
N GLU A 3 -27.57 20.81 45.10
CA GLU A 3 -27.61 22.09 44.38
C GLU A 3 -26.26 22.52 43.74
N ILE A 4 -25.15 22.12 44.36
CA ILE A 4 -23.78 22.42 43.88
C ILE A 4 -23.41 21.48 42.71
N VAL A 5 -23.96 20.26 42.71
CA VAL A 5 -23.76 19.28 41.63
C VAL A 5 -24.54 19.72 40.38
N ASP A 6 -25.77 20.22 40.57
CA ASP A 6 -26.58 20.77 39.48
C ASP A 6 -25.97 22.06 38.90
N ALA A 7 -25.47 22.98 39.73
CA ALA A 7 -24.82 24.21 39.27
C ALA A 7 -23.55 23.96 38.43
N VAL A 8 -22.81 22.88 38.71
CA VAL A 8 -21.64 22.47 37.92
C VAL A 8 -22.05 21.85 36.58
N THR A 9 -23.19 21.16 36.51
CA THR A 9 -23.71 20.60 35.25
C THR A 9 -24.29 21.66 34.30
N ILE A 10 -24.66 22.85 34.80
CA ILE A 10 -25.30 23.93 34.02
C ILE A 10 -24.31 24.77 33.17
N LYS A 11 -22.99 24.70 33.37
CA LYS A 11 -22.00 25.58 32.70
C LYS A 11 -21.13 24.96 31.60
N LEU A 12 -21.63 23.98 30.84
CA LEU A 12 -20.96 23.59 29.58
C LEU A 12 -21.83 23.97 28.38
N PRO A 13 -21.42 24.98 27.57
CA PRO A 13 -22.21 25.43 26.45
C PRO A 13 -22.40 24.28 25.44
N VAL A 14 -23.56 24.24 24.78
CA VAL A 14 -24.04 23.09 23.99
C VAL A 14 -23.00 22.60 22.97
N HIS A 15 -22.23 23.52 22.39
CA HIS A 15 -21.14 23.21 21.46
C HIS A 15 -20.01 22.36 22.11
N LYS A 16 -19.65 22.57 23.38
CA LYS A 16 -18.63 21.77 24.06
C LYS A 16 -19.11 20.35 24.35
N ARG A 17 -20.41 20.17 24.60
CA ARG A 17 -21.02 18.84 24.79
C ARG A 17 -21.01 18.04 23.49
N ILE A 18 -21.42 18.67 22.39
CA ILE A 18 -21.39 18.07 21.05
C ILE A 18 -19.94 17.76 20.66
N TRP A 19 -19.01 18.69 20.90
CA TRP A 19 -17.58 18.51 20.65
C TRP A 19 -16.99 17.31 21.40
N LYS A 20 -17.28 17.17 22.69
CA LYS A 20 -16.79 16.06 23.51
C LYS A 20 -17.24 14.69 23.00
N TRP A 21 -18.45 14.62 22.45
CA TRP A 21 -18.98 13.42 21.80
C TRP A 21 -18.46 13.21 20.37
N TRP A 22 -18.21 14.30 19.65
CA TRP A 22 -17.76 14.29 18.26
C TRP A 22 -16.29 13.87 18.13
N VAL A 23 -15.40 14.41 18.96
CA VAL A 23 -13.93 14.16 18.91
C VAL A 23 -13.54 12.68 18.83
N PRO A 24 -14.04 11.76 19.69
CA PRO A 24 -13.66 10.34 19.60
C PRO A 24 -14.16 9.68 18.31
N ARG A 25 -15.28 10.14 17.76
CA ARG A 25 -15.84 9.63 16.50
C ARG A 25 -15.06 10.16 15.30
N ALA A 26 -14.70 11.44 15.32
CA ALA A 26 -13.84 12.08 14.33
C ALA A 26 -12.46 11.44 14.27
N HIS A 27 -11.89 11.02 15.40
CA HIS A 27 -10.58 10.37 15.43
C HIS A 27 -10.57 9.02 14.70
N ARG A 28 -11.62 8.19 14.85
CA ARG A 28 -11.74 6.93 14.10
C ARG A 28 -11.90 7.16 12.60
N ILE A 29 -12.71 8.13 12.22
CA ILE A 29 -12.92 8.50 10.81
C ILE A 29 -11.61 9.04 10.22
N GLY A 30 -10.90 9.89 10.96
CA GLY A 30 -9.59 10.41 10.56
C GLY A 30 -8.56 9.32 10.31
N ASN A 31 -8.49 8.30 11.16
CA ASN A 31 -7.59 7.17 10.95
C ASN A 31 -7.93 6.34 9.70
N PHE A 32 -9.22 6.18 9.39
CA PHE A 32 -9.65 5.53 8.16
C PHE A 32 -9.30 6.37 6.93
N GLN A 33 -9.61 7.67 6.97
CA GLN A 33 -9.29 8.61 5.89
C GLN A 33 -7.78 8.72 5.65
N ALA A 34 -6.98 8.77 6.71
CA ALA A 34 -5.52 8.80 6.60
C ALA A 34 -4.98 7.55 5.90
N ARG A 35 -5.48 6.36 6.24
CA ARG A 35 -5.10 5.12 5.53
C ARG A 35 -5.58 5.11 4.09
N LEU A 36 -6.79 5.59 3.82
CA LEU A 36 -7.35 5.66 2.46
C LEU A 36 -6.49 6.58 1.58
N ILE A 37 -6.20 7.79 2.07
CA ILE A 37 -5.37 8.77 1.37
C ILE A 37 -3.96 8.23 1.17
N LEU A 38 -3.35 7.63 2.19
CA LEU A 38 -2.01 7.04 2.07
C LEU A 38 -1.99 5.90 1.05
N THR A 39 -3.01 5.04 1.04
CA THR A 39 -3.14 3.94 0.07
C THR A 39 -3.24 4.50 -1.34
N ILE A 40 -4.16 5.44 -1.58
CA ILE A 40 -4.34 6.07 -2.89
C ILE A 40 -3.04 6.76 -3.32
N PHE A 41 -2.40 7.53 -2.45
CA PHE A 41 -1.13 8.21 -2.74
C PHE A 41 -0.05 7.21 -3.15
N TYR A 42 0.12 6.13 -2.38
CA TYR A 42 1.08 5.08 -2.70
C TYR A 42 0.78 4.46 -4.06
N PHE A 43 -0.48 4.08 -4.31
CA PHE A 43 -0.85 3.54 -5.63
C PHE A 43 -0.64 4.55 -6.74
N THR A 44 -1.04 5.81 -6.61
CA THR A 44 -0.83 6.85 -7.64
C THR A 44 0.64 7.08 -7.94
N MET A 45 1.52 6.98 -6.95
CA MET A 45 2.97 7.13 -7.13
C MET A 45 3.60 5.90 -7.82
N PHE A 46 3.23 4.69 -7.42
CA PHE A 46 3.82 3.44 -7.93
C PHE A 46 3.14 2.91 -9.20
N MET A 47 1.87 3.21 -9.41
CA MET A 47 1.08 2.79 -10.58
C MET A 47 1.67 3.25 -11.92
N PRO A 48 2.11 4.50 -12.14
CA PRO A 48 2.73 4.88 -13.39
C PRO A 48 3.98 4.04 -13.65
N PHE A 49 4.83 3.83 -12.64
CA PHE A 49 6.01 2.97 -12.76
C PHE A 49 5.63 1.52 -13.10
N ALA A 50 4.62 0.97 -12.45
CA ALA A 50 4.12 -0.38 -12.75
C ALA A 50 3.56 -0.49 -14.18
N ILE A 51 2.85 0.52 -14.67
CA ILE A 51 2.35 0.58 -16.05
C ILE A 51 3.50 0.66 -17.04
N LEU A 52 4.50 1.53 -16.80
CA LEU A 52 5.71 1.62 -17.61
C LEU A 52 6.40 0.26 -17.68
N VAL A 53 6.76 -0.35 -16.55
CA VAL A 53 7.45 -1.65 -16.52
C VAL A 53 6.63 -2.74 -17.23
N LYS A 54 5.31 -2.79 -17.03
CA LYS A 54 4.43 -3.75 -17.72
C LYS A 54 4.38 -3.53 -19.24
N LEU A 55 4.42 -2.27 -19.69
CA LEU A 55 4.38 -1.97 -21.11
C LEU A 55 5.73 -2.28 -21.78
N PHE A 56 6.84 -1.91 -21.14
CA PHE A 56 8.19 -2.05 -21.69
C PHE A 56 8.81 -3.44 -21.47
N THR A 57 8.46 -4.12 -20.39
CA THR A 57 8.98 -5.45 -20.07
C THR A 57 7.86 -6.47 -20.29
N ASP A 58 8.14 -7.57 -20.99
CA ASP A 58 7.26 -8.75 -21.03
C ASP A 58 7.90 -9.89 -20.22
N PRO A 59 7.97 -9.76 -18.87
CA PRO A 59 8.68 -10.73 -18.04
C PRO A 59 8.05 -12.12 -18.11
N LEU A 60 6.76 -12.18 -18.43
CA LEU A 60 6.01 -13.44 -18.56
C LEU A 60 5.91 -13.94 -20.01
N ARG A 61 6.53 -13.24 -20.97
CA ARG A 61 6.50 -13.60 -22.40
C ARG A 61 5.09 -13.86 -22.95
N ILE A 62 4.08 -13.14 -22.41
CA ILE A 62 2.66 -13.36 -22.75
C ILE A 62 2.32 -12.67 -24.08
N LYS A 63 3.09 -11.64 -24.48
CA LYS A 63 2.81 -10.88 -25.70
C LYS A 63 3.02 -11.75 -26.94
N PRO A 64 2.20 -11.56 -27.99
CA PRO A 64 2.25 -12.38 -29.21
C PRO A 64 3.55 -12.23 -29.99
N LYS A 65 4.30 -11.13 -29.81
CA LYS A 65 5.60 -10.88 -30.45
C LYS A 65 6.77 -11.56 -29.73
N THR A 66 6.56 -12.11 -28.53
CA THR A 66 7.62 -12.74 -27.75
C THR A 66 7.80 -14.18 -28.22
N PRO A 67 9.05 -14.68 -28.42
CA PRO A 67 9.25 -16.03 -28.90
C PRO A 67 8.61 -17.04 -27.93
N LYS A 68 7.75 -17.92 -28.43
CA LYS A 68 7.09 -18.96 -27.65
C LYS A 68 7.75 -20.30 -27.95
N GLY A 69 8.00 -21.11 -26.92
CA GLY A 69 8.61 -22.43 -27.06
C GLY A 69 9.96 -22.58 -26.34
N TRP A 70 10.62 -23.70 -26.57
CA TRP A 70 11.95 -24.00 -26.04
C TRP A 70 12.94 -22.95 -26.51
N ILE A 71 13.58 -22.29 -25.56
CA ILE A 71 14.63 -21.31 -25.84
C ILE A 71 15.91 -22.11 -25.97
N GLU A 72 16.59 -21.98 -27.10
CA GLU A 72 17.96 -22.48 -27.22
C GLU A 72 18.81 -21.74 -26.19
N ARG A 73 19.32 -22.48 -25.20
CA ARG A 73 20.28 -21.95 -24.26
C ARG A 73 21.53 -21.62 -25.07
N ASN A 74 21.89 -20.35 -25.15
CA ASN A 74 23.16 -19.95 -25.75
C ASN A 74 24.26 -20.81 -25.13
N ASN A 75 25.03 -21.47 -25.99
CA ASN A 75 26.15 -22.34 -25.59
C ASN A 75 27.22 -21.48 -24.92
N GLU A 76 27.04 -21.22 -23.63
CA GLU A 76 28.10 -20.69 -22.77
C GLU A 76 29.24 -21.73 -22.72
N PRO A 77 30.50 -21.27 -22.71
CA PRO A 77 31.64 -22.18 -22.72
C PRO A 77 31.57 -23.18 -21.57
N VAL A 78 31.89 -24.44 -21.89
CA VAL A 78 31.79 -25.61 -21.01
C VAL A 78 32.54 -25.42 -19.67
N ASP A 79 33.57 -24.57 -19.66
CA ASP A 79 34.34 -24.24 -18.45
C ASP A 79 33.50 -23.62 -17.33
N ASP A 80 32.39 -22.94 -17.65
CA ASP A 80 31.49 -22.30 -16.68
C ASP A 80 30.40 -23.25 -16.13
N LEU A 81 30.28 -24.48 -16.67
CA LEU A 81 29.26 -25.44 -16.22
C LEU A 81 29.54 -26.00 -14.82
N LEU A 82 30.80 -26.33 -14.51
CA LEU A 82 31.19 -26.89 -13.22
C LEU A 82 31.05 -25.85 -12.09
N GLU A 83 31.37 -24.59 -12.37
CA GLU A 83 31.25 -23.51 -11.40
C GLU A 83 29.79 -23.19 -11.08
N ARG A 84 28.91 -23.20 -12.10
CA ARG A 84 27.46 -23.05 -11.90
C ARG A 84 26.83 -24.21 -11.13
N ALA A 85 27.22 -25.45 -11.42
CA ALA A 85 26.73 -26.63 -10.69
C ALA A 85 27.04 -26.55 -9.19
N ARG A 86 28.19 -25.97 -8.82
CA ARG A 86 28.57 -25.74 -7.42
C ARG A 86 27.69 -24.70 -6.71
N LYS A 87 27.15 -23.71 -7.42
CA LYS A 87 26.30 -22.63 -6.86
C LYS A 87 24.82 -23.01 -6.72
N GLN A 88 24.42 -24.20 -7.19
CA GLN A 88 23.03 -24.64 -7.21
C GLN A 88 22.60 -25.37 -5.91
N PHE A 89 23.56 -25.84 -5.11
CA PHE A 89 23.37 -26.43 -3.79
C PHE A 89 24.02 -25.55 -2.72
#